data_AF-A0AA88RUC1-F1
#
_entry.id   AF-A0AA88RUC1-F1
#
_cell.length_a   1.000
_cell.length_b   1.000
_cell.length_c   1.000
_cell.angle_alpha   90.00
_cell.angle_beta   90.00
_cell.angle_gamma   90.00
#
_symmetry.space_group_name_H-M   'P 1'
#
loop_
_entity.id
_entity.type
_entity.pdbx_description
1 polymer ?
#
loop_
_entity_poly.entity_id
_entity_poly.type
_entity_poly.pdbx_seq_one_letter_code
_entity_poly.pdbx_strand_id
1 'polypeptide(L)'
;MKKTTCEISNDVYVTARLCPVSLKYYGFCLRQGNYTVTLHFAEIIYSEGDDYSILGERVFDIYIQDKRVQTNFNPKNAARGPKKDFSLSYNASVNKDHMLRIHLYWAGKGSLLTPPATNGPLISAISVTPGMKSP
;
A
#
# COMPACT_ATOMS: atom_id res chain seq x y z
N MET A 1 27.88 31.33 -2.42
CA MET A 1 26.72 30.72 -3.10
C MET A 1 26.38 29.43 -2.38
N LYS A 2 25.28 29.38 -1.62
CA LYS A 2 24.83 28.17 -0.94
C LYS A 2 24.23 27.24 -2.00
N LYS A 3 24.79 26.04 -2.16
CA LYS A 3 24.17 24.99 -2.99
C LYS A 3 22.95 24.50 -2.24
N THR A 4 21.78 25.01 -2.60
CA THR A 4 20.51 24.42 -2.18
C THR A 4 20.30 23.19 -3.05
N THR A 5 20.76 22.04 -2.55
CA THR A 5 20.34 20.75 -3.09
C THR A 5 18.83 20.64 -2.86
N CYS A 6 18.06 20.25 -3.89
CA CYS A 6 16.68 19.79 -3.69
C CYS A 6 16.72 18.44 -2.95
N GLU A 7 17.09 18.46 -1.67
CA GLU A 7 16.76 17.39 -0.75
C GLU A 7 15.29 17.56 -0.40
N ILE A 8 14.42 17.04 -1.27
CA ILE A 8 13.07 16.74 -0.84
C ILE A 8 13.25 15.60 0.17
N SER A 9 13.19 15.92 1.46
CA SER A 9 12.85 14.95 2.49
C SER A 9 11.41 14.49 2.22
N ASN A 10 11.26 13.70 1.16
CA ASN A 10 9.99 13.25 0.62
C ASN A 10 9.58 12.03 1.44
N ASP A 11 9.19 12.27 2.68
CA ASP A 11 8.69 11.22 3.54
C ASP A 11 7.35 10.74 2.97
N VAL A 12 7.41 9.72 2.12
CA VAL A 12 6.25 9.13 1.45
C VAL A 12 5.23 8.56 2.45
N TYR A 13 5.60 8.44 3.73
CA TYR A 13 4.76 7.89 4.78
C TYR A 13 3.92 8.94 5.53
N VAL A 14 4.00 10.22 5.16
CA VAL A 14 3.16 11.28 5.74
C VAL A 14 1.78 11.41 5.10
N THR A 15 1.61 10.87 3.90
CA THR A 15 0.32 10.86 3.19
C THR A 15 -0.04 9.47 2.70
N ALA A 16 -1.33 9.22 2.50
CA ALA A 16 -1.79 7.98 1.91
C ALA A 16 -3.10 8.16 1.15
N ARG A 17 -3.31 7.33 0.14
CA ARG A 17 -4.62 7.18 -0.50
C ARG A 17 -5.45 6.19 0.31
N LEU A 18 -6.70 6.56 0.57
CA LEU A 18 -7.64 5.80 1.37
C LEU A 18 -8.96 5.67 0.60
N CYS A 19 -9.56 4.48 0.60
CA CYS A 19 -10.90 4.28 0.08
C CYS A 19 -11.70 3.40 1.06
N PRO A 20 -13.01 3.62 1.25
CA PRO A 20 -13.82 2.81 2.16
C PRO A 20 -13.88 1.32 1.81
N VAL A 21 -13.75 0.95 0.53
CA VAL A 21 -13.94 -0.44 0.08
C VAL A 21 -12.76 -0.98 -0.71
N SER A 22 -12.24 -0.20 -1.68
CA SER A 22 -11.33 -0.77 -2.67
C SER A 22 -10.44 0.28 -3.31
N LEU A 23 -9.16 -0.03 -3.46
CA LEU A 23 -8.22 0.73 -4.29
C LEU A 23 -7.71 -0.17 -5.42
N LYS A 24 -7.83 0.29 -6.66
CA LYS A 24 -7.34 -0.42 -7.85
C LYS A 24 -6.35 0.45 -8.60
N TYR A 25 -5.21 -0.13 -8.94
CA TYR A 25 -4.16 0.52 -9.72
C TYR A 25 -3.83 -0.32 -10.95
N TYR A 26 -3.60 0.37 -12.05
CA TYR A 26 -3.26 -0.22 -13.33
C TYR A 26 -1.97 0.43 -13.84
N GLY A 27 -0.94 -0.38 -14.06
CA GLY A 27 0.24 0.01 -14.82
C GLY A 27 0.04 -0.37 -16.28
N PHE A 28 0.06 0.60 -17.18
CA PHE A 28 -0.14 0.39 -18.62
C PHE A 28 1.20 0.41 -19.36
N CYS A 29 1.21 -0.16 -20.58
CA CYS A 29 2.34 -0.12 -21.50
C CYS A 29 3.64 -0.72 -20.92
N LEU A 30 3.52 -1.68 -20.00
CA LEU A 30 4.66 -2.37 -19.42
C LEU A 30 5.19 -3.44 -20.39
N ARG A 31 6.50 -3.57 -20.50
CA ARG A 31 7.12 -4.64 -21.30
C ARG A 31 6.76 -6.00 -20.70
N GLN A 32 6.62 -7.02 -21.54
CA GLN A 32 6.41 -8.37 -21.02
C GLN A 32 7.61 -8.81 -20.19
N GLY A 33 7.36 -9.34 -19.00
CA GLY A 33 8.43 -9.78 -18.10
C GLY A 33 8.00 -9.82 -16.64
N ASN A 34 8.97 -10.18 -15.79
CA ASN A 34 8.77 -10.19 -14.34
C ASN A 34 9.17 -8.84 -13.75
N TYR A 35 8.38 -8.38 -12.80
CA TYR A 35 8.54 -7.12 -12.08
C TYR A 35 8.48 -7.38 -10.58
N THR A 36 9.17 -6.55 -9.82
CA THR A 36 9.01 -6.44 -8.37
C THR A 36 8.08 -5.28 -8.08
N VAL A 37 6.96 -5.58 -7.44
CA VAL A 37 5.99 -4.60 -6.96
C VAL A 37 6.20 -4.42 -5.47
N THR A 38 6.58 -3.22 -5.07
CA THR A 38 6.71 -2.83 -3.66
C THR A 38 5.54 -1.94 -3.26
N LEU A 39 4.79 -2.37 -2.25
CA LEU A 39 3.67 -1.62 -1.67
C LEU A 39 4.12 -1.02 -0.35
N HIS A 40 4.01 0.30 -0.23
CA HIS A 40 4.43 1.07 0.94
C HIS A 40 3.23 1.49 1.75
N PHE A 41 3.27 1.24 3.05
CA PHE A 41 2.19 1.51 3.99
C PHE A 41 2.69 2.28 5.21
N ALA A 42 1.86 3.19 5.71
CA ALA A 42 1.93 3.73 7.05
C ALA A 42 0.51 4.00 7.55
N GLU A 43 0.12 3.46 8.70
CA GLU A 43 -1.20 3.73 9.28
C GLU A 43 -1.20 5.11 9.93
N ILE A 44 -1.74 6.10 9.22
CA ILE A 44 -1.80 7.50 9.65
C ILE A 44 -3.17 7.92 10.16
N ILE A 45 -4.21 7.08 9.99
CA ILE A 45 -5.60 7.38 10.38
C ILE A 45 -5.89 6.80 11.76
N TYR A 46 -5.70 5.49 11.94
CA TYR A 46 -5.82 4.82 13.25
C TYR A 46 -4.54 4.99 14.04
N SER A 47 -4.25 6.23 14.41
CA SER A 47 -3.04 6.66 15.10
C SER A 47 -3.37 7.43 16.39
N GLU A 48 -2.36 7.84 17.17
CA GLU A 48 -2.59 8.52 18.45
C GLU A 48 -3.41 9.80 18.28
N GLY A 49 -4.52 9.90 19.04
CA GLY A 49 -5.46 11.02 19.10
C GLY A 49 -6.51 10.81 20.22
N ASP A 50 -7.27 11.86 20.55
CA ASP A 50 -8.26 11.88 21.65
C ASP A 50 -9.55 11.10 21.39
N ASP A 51 -9.71 10.52 20.19
CA ASP A 51 -10.95 9.95 19.65
C ASP A 51 -10.99 8.41 19.63
N TYR A 52 -10.15 7.74 20.43
CA TYR A 52 -10.00 6.27 20.46
C TYR A 52 -9.55 5.63 19.12
N SER A 53 -9.15 6.43 18.13
CA SER A 53 -8.73 5.96 16.80
C SER A 53 -7.53 5.00 16.85
N ILE A 54 -6.69 5.08 17.89
CA ILE A 54 -5.59 4.12 18.13
C ILE A 54 -6.05 2.67 18.29
N LEU A 55 -7.29 2.44 18.78
CA LEU A 55 -7.89 1.11 18.90
C LEU A 55 -8.43 0.57 17.57
N GLY A 56 -8.50 1.44 16.54
CA GLY A 56 -8.98 1.08 15.22
C GLY A 56 -8.04 0.11 14.49
N GLU A 57 -8.59 -0.96 13.94
CA GLU A 57 -7.83 -1.94 13.15
C GLU A 57 -8.26 -1.89 11.69
N ARG A 58 -7.31 -1.67 10.79
CA ARG A 58 -7.53 -1.70 9.34
C ARG A 58 -7.10 -3.05 8.79
N VAL A 59 -8.00 -3.76 8.13
CA VAL A 59 -7.73 -5.12 7.63
C VAL A 59 -8.24 -5.28 6.21
N PHE A 60 -7.35 -5.53 5.25
CA PHE A 60 -7.73 -5.71 3.84
C PHE A 60 -6.89 -6.79 3.15
N ASP A 61 -7.39 -7.30 2.04
CA ASP A 61 -6.67 -8.25 1.19
C ASP A 61 -5.89 -7.50 0.10
N ILE A 62 -4.77 -8.07 -0.34
CA ILE A 62 -3.94 -7.54 -1.44
C ILE A 62 -3.94 -8.55 -2.57
N TYR A 63 -4.24 -8.08 -3.77
CA TYR A 63 -4.23 -8.81 -5.02
C TYR A 63 -3.24 -8.17 -5.98
N ILE A 64 -2.46 -9.00 -6.66
CA ILE A 64 -1.55 -8.60 -7.74
C ILE A 64 -1.78 -9.55 -8.90
N GLN A 65 -2.02 -8.99 -10.09
CA GLN A 65 -2.45 -9.75 -11.28
C GLN A 65 -3.61 -10.71 -10.95
N ASP A 66 -4.63 -10.17 -10.27
CA ASP A 66 -5.86 -10.87 -9.88
C ASP A 66 -5.68 -12.07 -8.92
N LYS A 67 -4.43 -12.33 -8.48
CA LYS A 67 -4.11 -13.33 -7.48
C LYS A 67 -4.03 -12.69 -6.10
N ARG A 68 -4.72 -13.23 -5.11
CA ARG A 68 -4.57 -12.82 -3.71
C ARG A 68 -3.18 -13.21 -3.20
N VAL A 69 -2.35 -12.20 -2.93
CA VAL A 69 -0.98 -12.37 -2.44
C VAL A 69 -0.86 -12.17 -0.93
N GLN A 70 -1.79 -11.42 -0.33
CA GLN A 70 -1.88 -11.22 1.11
C GLN A 70 -3.34 -11.23 1.54
N THR A 71 -3.65 -11.93 2.63
CA THR A 71 -4.99 -11.99 3.21
C THR A 71 -4.99 -11.35 4.58
N ASN A 72 -6.04 -10.61 4.94
CA ASN A 72 -6.21 -9.93 6.22
C ASN A 72 -4.99 -9.07 6.62
N PHE A 73 -4.41 -8.34 5.67
CA PHE A 73 -3.27 -7.48 5.94
C PHE A 73 -3.67 -6.31 6.84
N ASN A 74 -2.89 -6.08 7.88
CA ASN A 74 -3.02 -4.94 8.76
C ASN A 74 -1.69 -4.17 8.82
N PRO A 75 -1.62 -2.96 8.24
CA PRO A 75 -0.37 -2.20 8.17
C PRO A 75 0.12 -1.76 9.54
N LYS A 76 -0.78 -1.36 10.45
CA LYS A 76 -0.44 -0.93 11.83
C LYS A 76 0.24 -2.05 12.61
N ASN A 77 -0.31 -3.25 12.55
CA ASN A 77 0.25 -4.41 13.25
C ASN A 77 1.55 -4.89 12.61
N ALA A 78 1.62 -4.90 11.27
CA ALA A 78 2.83 -5.25 10.55
C ALA A 78 4.00 -4.29 10.87
N ALA A 79 3.72 -2.99 10.96
CA ALA A 79 4.69 -1.95 11.33
C ALA A 79 4.97 -1.86 12.84
N ARG A 80 4.30 -2.68 13.67
CA ARG A 80 4.37 -2.63 15.15
C ARG A 80 4.03 -1.24 15.72
N GLY A 81 2.98 -0.63 15.18
CA GLY A 81 2.43 0.64 15.63
C GLY A 81 1.95 1.55 14.50
N PRO A 82 1.20 2.61 14.82
CA PRO A 82 0.78 3.61 13.84
C PRO A 82 1.95 4.52 13.44
N LYS A 83 1.80 5.24 12.33
CA LYS A 83 2.79 6.20 11.76
C LYS A 83 4.19 5.60 11.53
N LYS A 84 4.30 4.28 11.51
CA LYS A 84 5.52 3.55 11.17
C LYS A 84 5.38 3.01 9.75
N ASP A 85 6.48 3.09 9.01
CA ASP A 85 6.54 2.57 7.67
C ASP A 85 6.64 1.04 7.66
N PHE A 86 5.97 0.44 6.68
CA PHE A 86 6.11 -0.97 6.39
C PHE A 86 5.92 -1.21 4.89
N SER A 87 6.77 -2.06 4.32
CA SER A 87 6.76 -2.34 2.89
C SER A 87 6.65 -3.84 2.62
N LEU A 88 5.88 -4.19 1.60
CA LEU A 88 5.74 -5.56 1.10
C LEU A 88 6.16 -5.62 -0.37
N SER A 89 6.99 -6.60 -0.71
CA SER A 89 7.48 -6.80 -2.08
C SER A 89 6.96 -8.12 -2.64
N TYR A 90 6.40 -8.07 -3.85
CA TYR A 90 5.86 -9.23 -4.55
C TYR A 90 6.35 -9.27 -5.99
N ASN A 91 6.60 -10.48 -6.49
CA ASN A 91 6.89 -10.68 -7.91
C ASN A 91 5.58 -10.72 -8.70
N ALA A 92 5.52 -9.94 -9.78
CA ALA A 92 4.40 -9.90 -10.71
C ALA A 92 4.89 -10.17 -12.13
N SER A 93 4.20 -11.02 -12.87
CA SER A 93 4.47 -11.22 -14.29
C SER A 93 3.51 -10.36 -15.11
N VAL A 94 4.04 -9.51 -15.98
CA VAL A 94 3.26 -8.76 -16.97
C VAL A 94 3.21 -9.57 -18.26
N ASN A 95 1.99 -9.83 -18.72
CA ASN A 95 1.70 -10.69 -19.86
C ASN A 95 1.51 -9.87 -21.15
N LYS A 96 0.97 -10.50 -22.19
CA LYS A 96 0.72 -9.90 -23.51
C LYS A 96 -0.26 -8.72 -23.50
N ASP A 97 -1.02 -8.55 -22.41
CA ASP A 97 -1.91 -7.41 -22.22
C ASP A 97 -1.16 -6.14 -21.80
N HIS A 98 0.14 -6.24 -21.49
CA HIS A 98 0.99 -5.11 -21.09
C HIS A 98 0.47 -4.35 -19.87
N MET A 99 -0.31 -5.03 -19.02
CA MET A 99 -0.96 -4.46 -17.85
C MET A 99 -0.48 -5.11 -16.56
N LEU A 100 -0.21 -4.27 -15.55
CA LEU A 100 -0.05 -4.68 -14.17
C LEU A 100 -1.27 -4.25 -13.36
N ARG A 101 -1.93 -5.20 -12.70
CA ARG A 101 -3.09 -4.94 -11.84
C ARG A 101 -2.71 -5.09 -10.38
N ILE A 102 -3.02 -4.09 -9.57
CA ILE A 102 -2.89 -4.13 -8.11
C ILE A 102 -4.25 -3.75 -7.54
N HIS A 103 -4.76 -4.57 -6.62
CA HIS A 103 -6.06 -4.35 -6.01
C HIS A 103 -5.98 -4.59 -4.50
N LEU A 104 -6.30 -3.57 -3.73
CA LEU A 104 -6.46 -3.65 -2.29
C LEU A 104 -7.95 -3.66 -2.00
N TYR A 105 -8.43 -4.64 -1.25
CA TYR A 105 -9.85 -4.87 -1.07
C TYR A 105 -10.22 -5.11 0.39
N TRP A 106 -11.19 -4.34 0.88
CA TRP A 106 -11.77 -4.53 2.19
C TRP A 106 -12.95 -5.49 2.13
N ALA A 107 -12.76 -6.68 2.71
CA ALA A 107 -13.77 -7.74 2.76
C ALA A 107 -14.66 -7.66 4.02
N GLY A 108 -14.81 -6.48 4.63
CA GLY A 108 -15.66 -6.26 5.80
C GLY A 108 -15.03 -6.66 7.15
N LYS A 109 -13.70 -6.65 7.26
CA LYS A 109 -12.96 -7.00 8.49
C LYS A 109 -12.23 -5.80 9.09
N GLY A 110 -11.88 -5.88 10.37
CA GLY A 110 -11.27 -4.78 11.12
C GLY A 110 -12.31 -4.05 11.96
N SER A 111 -12.01 -2.82 12.35
CA SER A 111 -12.96 -1.98 13.08
C SER A 111 -14.15 -1.63 12.17
N LEU A 112 -15.34 -1.55 12.76
CA LEU A 112 -16.58 -1.18 12.06
C LEU A 112 -17.23 0.07 12.65
N LEU A 113 -17.10 0.24 13.97
CA LEU A 113 -17.78 1.27 14.75
C LEU A 113 -16.81 2.29 15.36
N THR A 114 -15.50 2.16 15.11
CA THR A 114 -14.49 3.09 15.61
C THR A 114 -14.36 4.26 14.63
N PRO A 115 -14.58 5.51 15.07
CA PRO A 115 -14.31 6.67 14.25
C PRO A 115 -12.81 6.76 13.89
N PRO A 116 -12.46 7.22 12.67
CA PRO A 116 -13.35 7.49 11.54
C PRO A 116 -13.84 6.19 10.87
N ALA A 117 -15.07 6.21 10.34
CA ALA A 117 -15.74 5.06 9.71
C ALA A 117 -15.16 4.67 8.33
N THR A 118 -13.90 5.01 8.06
CA THR A 118 -13.19 4.69 6.82
C THR A 118 -12.26 3.50 7.04
N ASN A 119 -12.85 2.30 7.07
CA ASN A 119 -12.15 1.05 7.42
C ASN A 119 -11.41 0.37 6.24
N GLY A 120 -11.57 0.88 5.02
CA GLY A 120 -11.07 0.23 3.82
C GLY A 120 -9.55 0.28 3.61
N PRO A 121 -9.03 -0.04 2.42
CA PRO A 121 -7.59 -0.07 2.21
C PRO A 121 -6.95 1.33 2.22
N LEU A 122 -5.72 1.38 2.74
CA LEU A 122 -4.84 2.54 2.74
C LEU A 122 -3.50 2.17 2.12
N ILE A 123 -2.91 3.06 1.32
CA ILE A 123 -1.56 2.88 0.77
C ILE A 123 -0.85 4.23 0.59
N SER A 124 0.42 4.27 0.99
CA SER A 124 1.26 5.47 0.90
C SER A 124 1.90 5.62 -0.48
N ALA A 125 2.53 4.55 -0.97
CA ALA A 125 3.18 4.55 -2.29
C ALA A 125 3.20 3.15 -2.92
N ILE A 126 3.42 3.12 -4.24
CA ILE A 126 3.65 1.91 -5.03
C ILE A 126 4.92 2.14 -5.85
N SER A 127 5.85 1.19 -5.78
CA SER A 127 7.02 1.14 -6.64
C SER A 127 6.97 -0.12 -7.50
N VAL A 128 7.35 0.01 -8.76
CA VAL A 128 7.38 -1.10 -9.72
C VAL A 128 8.72 -1.07 -10.43
N THR A 129 9.55 -2.09 -10.20
CA THR A 129 10.87 -2.22 -10.82
C THR A 129 10.94 -3.47 -11.69
N PRO A 130 11.59 -3.44 -12.87
CA PRO A 130 11.85 -4.64 -13.63
C PRO A 130 12.66 -5.64 -12.81
N GLY A 131 12.28 -6.91 -12.83
CA GLY A 131 13.11 -7.97 -12.26
C GLY A 131 14.46 -8.02 -12.98
N MET A 132 15.55 -8.16 -12.24
CA MET A 132 16.87 -8.32 -12.85
C MET A 132 16.87 -9.53 -13.77
N LYS A 133 17.22 -9.33 -15.05
CA LYS A 133 17.62 -10.45 -15.90
C LYS A 133 18.96 -10.94 -15.37
N SER A 134 19.09 -12.24 -15.11
CA SER A 134 20.41 -12.83 -14.95
C SER A 134 21.25 -12.50 -16.20
N PRO A 135 22.51 -12.07 -16.05
CA PRO A 135 23.38 -11.75 -17.18
C PRO A 135 23.59 -12.95 -18.11
#